data_AF-Q06DI6-F1
#
_entry.id   AF-Q06DI6-F1
#
_cell.length_a   1.000
_cell.length_b   1.000
_cell.length_c   1.000
_cell.angle_alpha   90.00
_cell.angle_beta   90.00
_cell.angle_gamma   90.00
#
_symmetry.space_group_name_H-M   'P 1'
#
loop_
_entity.id
_entity.type
_entity.pdbx_description
1 polymer ?
#
loop_
_entity_poly.entity_id
_entity_poly.type
_entity_poly.pdbx_seq_one_letter_code
_entity_poly.pdbx_strand_id
1 'polypeptide(L)'
;MRFWFVLLLGALLSAQCISTDPYTELEVCSVSLFSLIMTRLQQQIEDYSACQQSSPGGSNYNCSETIYWTSVDLQNGLRNYTDCTKNLR
;
A
#
# COMPACT_ATOMS: atom_id res chain seq x y z
N MET A 1 -48.29 1.09 5.52
CA MET A 1 -47.38 0.51 6.52
C MET A 1 -46.33 -0.42 5.86
N ARG A 2 -45.43 0.10 5.02
CA ARG A 2 -44.43 -0.73 4.29
C ARG A 2 -43.00 -0.16 4.30
N PHE A 3 -42.80 1.02 4.90
CA PHE A 3 -41.48 1.69 4.91
C PHE A 3 -40.62 1.38 6.15
N TRP A 4 -41.20 0.83 7.22
CA TRP A 4 -40.44 0.49 8.43
C TRP A 4 -39.54 -0.75 8.26
N PHE A 5 -39.94 -1.72 7.44
CA PHE A 5 -39.14 -2.93 7.21
C PHE A 5 -37.83 -2.64 6.46
N VAL A 6 -37.82 -1.65 5.56
CA VAL A 6 -36.63 -1.28 4.79
C VAL A 6 -35.59 -0.58 5.68
N LEU A 7 -36.04 0.25 6.63
CA LEU A 7 -35.16 0.89 7.61
C LEU A 7 -34.61 -0.11 8.63
N LEU A 8 -35.40 -1.10 9.06
CA LEU A 8 -34.95 -2.17 9.96
C LEU A 8 -33.93 -3.11 9.28
N LEU A 9 -34.12 -3.45 8.00
CA LEU A 9 -33.13 -4.21 7.23
C LEU A 9 -31.83 -3.43 7.00
N GLY A 10 -31.92 -2.13 6.75
CA GLY A 10 -30.75 -1.25 6.64
C GLY A 10 -29.95 -1.14 7.95
N ALA A 11 -30.63 -1.11 9.10
CA ALA A 11 -30.00 -1.07 10.42
C ALA A 11 -29.44 -2.44 10.88
N LEU A 12 -30.02 -3.55 10.42
CA LEU A 12 -29.49 -4.90 10.65
C LEU A 12 -28.23 -5.19 9.81
N LEU A 13 -28.08 -4.55 8.65
CA LEU A 13 -26.89 -4.66 7.80
C LEU A 13 -25.72 -3.77 8.25
N SER A 14 -25.98 -2.68 8.98
CA SER A 14 -24.92 -1.85 9.58
C SER A 14 -24.44 -2.37 10.94
N ALA A 15 -25.12 -3.37 11.50
CA ALA A 15 -24.72 -4.10 12.70
C ALA A 15 -23.98 -5.41 12.36
N GLN A 16 -23.22 -5.42 11.26
CA GLN A 16 -22.19 -6.43 11.08
C GLN A 16 -21.16 -6.19 12.19
N CYS A 17 -21.21 -7.04 13.22
CA CYS A 17 -20.13 -7.19 14.17
C CYS A 17 -18.84 -7.39 13.38
N ILE A 18 -18.07 -6.32 13.19
CA ILE A 18 -16.68 -6.42 12.73
C ILE A 18 -15.90 -6.92 13.94
N SER A 19 -16.09 -8.20 14.27
CA SER A 19 -14.97 -8.99 14.76
C SER A 19 -14.12 -9.20 13.52
N THR A 20 -13.22 -8.27 13.22
CA THR A 20 -12.30 -8.46 12.11
C THR A 20 -11.54 -9.75 12.39
N ASP A 21 -11.75 -10.75 11.54
CA ASP A 21 -10.99 -11.98 11.59
C ASP A 21 -9.51 -11.61 11.39
N PRO A 22 -8.58 -12.08 12.25
CA PRO A 22 -7.15 -11.87 12.06
C PRO A 22 -6.67 -12.16 10.63
N TYR A 23 -7.30 -13.11 9.94
CA TYR A 23 -7.00 -13.40 8.53
C TYR A 23 -7.39 -12.26 7.58
N THR A 24 -8.54 -11.62 7.79
CA THR A 24 -8.98 -10.48 6.99
C THR A 24 -8.11 -9.26 7.24
N GLU A 25 -7.72 -8.98 8.49
CA GLU A 25 -6.78 -7.88 8.76
C GLU A 25 -5.40 -8.15 8.17
N LEU A 26 -4.90 -9.39 8.24
CA LEU A 26 -3.64 -9.78 7.60
C LEU A 26 -3.69 -9.57 6.08
N GLU A 27 -4.80 -9.95 5.44
CA GLU A 27 -5.02 -9.74 4.01
C GLU A 27 -4.95 -8.24 3.66
N VAL A 28 -5.64 -7.38 4.40
CA VAL A 28 -5.63 -5.93 4.18
C VAL A 28 -4.22 -5.34 4.36
N CYS A 29 -3.50 -5.72 5.42
CA CYS A 29 -2.12 -5.30 5.64
C CYS A 29 -1.21 -5.74 4.46
N SER A 30 -1.38 -6.98 4.00
CA SER A 30 -0.60 -7.56 2.91
C SER A 30 -0.89 -6.88 1.57
N VAL A 31 -2.16 -6.68 1.22
CA VAL A 31 -2.58 -6.00 -0.01
C VAL A 31 -2.03 -4.57 -0.04
N SER A 32 -2.08 -3.87 1.09
CA SER A 32 -1.51 -2.52 1.22
C SER A 32 -0.01 -2.50 0.96
N LEU A 33 0.73 -3.46 1.55
CA LEU A 33 2.17 -3.59 1.32
C LEU A 33 2.49 -3.93 -0.15
N PHE A 34 1.82 -4.93 -0.73
CA PHE A 34 2.03 -5.33 -2.11
C PHE A 34 1.72 -4.19 -3.10
N SER A 35 0.63 -3.45 -2.89
CA SER A 35 0.29 -2.30 -3.72
C SER A 35 1.38 -1.24 -3.67
N LEU A 36 1.90 -0.92 -2.46
CA LEU A 36 2.98 0.05 -2.31
C LEU A 36 4.25 -0.41 -3.04
N ILE A 37 4.64 -1.68 -2.88
CA ILE A 37 5.83 -2.24 -3.54
C ILE A 37 5.69 -2.14 -5.06
N MET A 38 4.55 -2.57 -5.61
CA MET A 38 4.33 -2.57 -7.05
C MET A 38 4.38 -1.16 -7.62
N THR A 39 3.66 -0.21 -7.01
CA THR A 39 3.67 1.19 -7.44
C THR A 39 5.07 1.79 -7.35
N ARG A 40 5.79 1.56 -6.24
CA ARG A 40 7.12 2.16 -6.05
C ARG A 40 8.16 1.56 -6.99
N LEU A 41 8.12 0.25 -7.26
CA LEU A 41 9.02 -0.39 -8.22
C LEU A 41 8.77 0.11 -9.66
N GLN A 42 7.51 0.29 -10.05
CA GLN A 42 7.17 0.87 -11.35
C GLN A 42 7.72 2.30 -11.46
N GLN A 43 7.46 3.14 -10.45
CA GLN A 43 7.97 4.50 -10.38
C GLN A 43 9.50 4.54 -10.43
N GLN A 44 10.19 3.63 -9.73
CA GLN A 44 11.65 3.56 -9.72
C GLN A 44 12.24 3.31 -11.12
N ILE A 45 11.62 2.44 -11.92
CA ILE A 45 12.07 2.16 -13.28
C ILE A 45 11.93 3.44 -14.13
N GLU A 46 10.79 4.12 -14.02
CA GLU A 46 10.53 5.37 -14.73
C GLU A 46 11.54 6.45 -14.31
N ASP A 47 11.70 6.71 -13.02
CA ASP A 47 12.60 7.71 -12.46
C ASP A 47 14.07 7.43 -12.84
N TYR A 48 14.51 6.16 -12.77
CA TYR A 48 15.86 5.77 -13.16
C TYR A 48 16.08 5.92 -14.67
N SER A 49 15.09 5.55 -15.49
CA SER A 49 15.17 5.69 -16.94
C SER A 49 15.19 7.16 -17.37
N ALA A 50 14.38 8.02 -16.75
CA ALA A 50 14.35 9.46 -17.00
C ALA A 50 15.68 10.11 -16.57
N CYS A 51 16.20 9.70 -15.41
CA CYS A 51 17.52 10.07 -14.92
C CYS A 51 18.58 9.72 -15.98
N GLN A 52 18.66 8.48 -16.46
CA GLN A 52 19.60 8.11 -17.52
C GLN A 52 19.43 8.89 -18.84
N GLN A 53 18.19 9.05 -19.31
CA GLN A 53 17.92 9.71 -20.59
C GLN A 53 18.26 11.20 -20.59
N SER A 54 18.19 11.86 -19.43
CA SER A 54 18.54 13.27 -19.27
C SER A 54 20.03 13.59 -19.52
N SER A 55 20.89 12.58 -19.75
CA SER A 55 22.33 12.77 -19.88
C SER A 55 22.98 11.92 -20.99
N PRO A 56 22.85 12.31 -22.28
CA PRO A 56 23.55 11.65 -23.38
C PRO A 56 25.05 12.00 -23.35
N GLY A 57 25.88 11.11 -22.80
CA GLY A 57 27.34 11.15 -22.99
C GLY A 57 28.23 11.51 -21.79
N GLY A 58 27.68 11.64 -20.58
CA GLY A 58 28.46 11.89 -19.36
C GLY A 58 28.83 10.60 -18.63
N SER A 59 30.12 10.26 -18.53
CA SER A 59 30.63 9.00 -17.93
C SER A 59 30.49 8.88 -16.40
N ASN A 60 29.83 9.83 -15.73
CA ASN A 60 29.77 9.91 -14.26
C ASN A 60 28.39 10.36 -13.73
N TYR A 61 27.31 10.05 -14.45
CA TYR A 61 25.98 10.44 -14.01
C TYR A 61 25.44 9.49 -12.93
N ASN A 62 25.08 10.05 -11.78
CA ASN A 62 24.76 9.30 -10.58
C ASN A 62 23.24 9.33 -10.31
N CYS A 63 22.54 8.25 -10.65
CA CYS A 63 21.13 8.04 -10.33
C CYS A 63 20.89 7.36 -8.97
N SER A 64 21.90 7.28 -8.09
CA SER A 64 21.74 6.63 -6.78
C SER A 64 20.66 7.28 -5.90
N GLU A 65 20.37 8.57 -6.09
CA GLU A 65 19.31 9.25 -5.36
C GLU A 65 17.93 8.65 -5.63
N THR A 66 17.62 8.27 -6.88
CA THR A 66 16.31 7.66 -7.20
C THR A 66 16.15 6.29 -6.55
N ILE A 67 17.26 5.56 -6.40
CA ILE A 67 17.32 4.29 -5.68
C ILE A 67 17.20 4.50 -4.16
N TYR A 68 17.84 5.53 -3.62
CA TYR A 68 17.79 5.89 -2.21
C TYR A 68 16.35 6.17 -1.75
N TRP A 69 15.64 7.06 -2.45
CA TRP A 69 14.26 7.40 -2.09
C TRP A 69 13.31 6.20 -2.18
N THR A 70 13.48 5.34 -3.19
CA THR A 70 12.73 4.09 -3.28
C THR A 70 13.01 3.15 -2.11
N SER A 71 14.26 3.08 -1.65
CA SER A 71 14.63 2.26 -0.51
C SER A 71 14.03 2.78 0.80
N VAL A 72 13.92 4.10 0.96
CA VAL A 72 13.27 4.73 2.13
C VAL A 72 11.77 4.42 2.14
N ASP A 73 11.10 4.55 1.00
CA ASP A 73 9.65 4.26 0.90
C ASP A 73 9.32 2.80 1.17
N LEU A 74 10.12 1.87 0.66
CA LEU A 74 9.96 0.44 0.92
C LEU A 74 10.17 0.10 2.40
N GLN A 75 11.17 0.68 3.05
CA GLN A 75 11.39 0.51 4.49
C GLN A 75 10.20 1.02 5.30
N ASN A 76 9.63 2.17 4.92
CA ASN A 76 8.45 2.69 5.57
C ASN A 76 7.22 1.78 5.36
N GLY A 77 7.02 1.27 4.14
CA GLY A 77 5.98 0.29 3.84
C GLY A 77 6.08 -0.98 4.69
N LEU A 78 7.29 -1.53 4.84
CA LEU A 78 7.53 -2.70 5.69
C LEU A 78 7.30 -2.43 7.18
N ARG A 79 7.65 -1.22 7.65
CA ARG A 79 7.36 -0.80 9.02
C ARG A 79 5.86 -0.70 9.26
N ASN A 80 5.12 -0.12 8.32
CA ASN A 80 3.66 -0.02 8.39
C ASN A 80 3.00 -1.41 8.37
N TYR A 81 3.48 -2.33 7.54
CA TYR A 81 3.02 -3.72 7.54
C TYR A 81 3.27 -4.41 8.89
N THR A 82 4.46 -4.23 9.45
CA THR A 82 4.82 -4.79 10.75
C THR A 82 3.92 -4.24 11.87
N ASP A 83 3.64 -2.93 11.84
CA ASP A 83 2.74 -2.30 12.81
C ASP A 83 1.29 -2.78 12.64
N CYS A 84 0.82 -2.87 11.38
CA CYS A 84 -0.49 -3.38 11.00
C CYS A 84 -0.72 -4.83 11.47
N THR A 85 0.32 -5.67 11.37
CA THR A 85 0.24 -7.09 11.74
C THR A 85 0.59 -7.38 13.21
N LYS A 86 1.04 -6.38 13.96
CA LYS A 86 1.61 -6.53 15.31
C LYS A 86 0.69 -7.20 16.33
N ASN A 87 -0.62 -7.00 16.19
CA ASN A 87 -1.62 -7.47 17.16
C ASN A 87 -2.53 -8.57 16.58
N LEU A 88 -2.23 -9.08 15.38
CA LEU A 88 -2.95 -10.21 14.81
C LEU A 88 -2.53 -11.47 15.57
N ARG A 89 -3.46 -12.08 16.30
CA ARG A 89 -3.26 -13.28 17.12
C ARG A 89 -4.02 -14.45 16.53
#